data_AF-A0A8J3ZQ83-F1
#
_entry.id   AF-A0A8J3ZQ83-F1
#
_cell.length_a   1.000
_cell.length_b   1.000
_cell.length_c   1.000
_cell.angle_alpha   90.00
_cell.angle_beta   90.00
_cell.angle_gamma   90.00
#
_symmetry.space_group_name_H-M   'P 1'
#
loop_
_entity.id
_entity.type
_entity.pdbx_description
1 polymer ?
#
loop_
_entity_poly.entity_id
_entity_poly.type
_entity_poly.pdbx_seq_one_letter_code
_entity_poly.pdbx_strand_id
1 'polypeptide(L)'
;MTAAGAQRRPDARTRVWWWLIALPGRLVTREWIIAVAFTIGMASLSVAFGVVPDLAAEGWAGNPRLPWLVGFTVVAMVFLVAGAGMWWLRNTLLHRRGTAYIVEETAPGWDPEDKRAFTAAIRSQFAAVREVPGPARLRGDWEWAFDHRAALWGERLTDLVHSFRVVYINDDPTTPNALYMWAPWPVALAFGLRTHNRNRSLNLQVRARPSFGRRGTVRAVAFTDPGHTFGDPGGTQQPPAGTITVREYPVRLRVEPAGAGPPVVVLLLRTSDLPFGPLPSEPHGGTPTLSVTDGATLNLPGDALATVHEWVYQPVGQTIDWVEFPAVVASAAAWIRDRADVADGSSLLLGALLPQEVAVGIGIVAARTPNWPAHLWPMMHDPARGLVVVRLDLGRGTA
;
A
#
# COMPACT_ATOMS: atom_id res chain seq x y z
N MET A 1 0.29 -46.30 18.32
CA MET A 1 0.37 -45.49 19.54
C MET A 1 -0.46 -44.23 19.33
N THR A 2 -1.60 -44.18 20.00
CA THR A 2 -2.64 -43.16 19.94
C THR A 2 -2.31 -42.00 20.86
N ALA A 3 -2.19 -40.78 20.31
CA ALA A 3 -2.20 -39.55 21.08
C ALA A 3 -3.36 -38.68 20.61
N ALA A 4 -4.52 -38.89 21.24
CA ALA A 4 -5.66 -38.01 21.13
C ALA A 4 -5.30 -36.67 21.79
N GLY A 5 -5.05 -35.65 20.96
CA GLY A 5 -4.86 -34.27 21.40
C GLY A 5 -6.17 -33.72 21.96
N ALA A 6 -6.28 -33.67 23.29
CA ALA A 6 -7.39 -33.05 24.00
C ALA A 6 -7.48 -31.57 23.62
N GLN A 7 -8.47 -31.24 22.79
CA GLN A 7 -8.86 -29.89 22.43
C GLN A 7 -9.50 -29.24 23.68
N ARG A 8 -8.66 -28.66 24.56
CA ARG A 8 -9.13 -27.90 25.73
C ARG A 8 -10.05 -26.78 25.26
N ARG A 9 -11.34 -26.90 25.57
CA ARG A 9 -12.32 -25.81 25.44
C ARG A 9 -11.77 -24.62 26.24
N PRO A 10 -11.64 -23.42 25.64
CA PRO A 10 -11.18 -22.25 26.37
C PRO A 10 -12.20 -21.91 27.46
N ASP A 11 -11.67 -21.71 28.66
CA ASP A 11 -12.38 -21.30 29.88
C ASP A 11 -13.26 -20.06 29.61
N ALA A 12 -14.38 -19.96 30.32
CA ALA A 12 -15.34 -18.87 30.14
C ALA A 12 -14.71 -17.47 30.35
N ARG A 13 -13.70 -17.37 31.23
CA ARG A 13 -12.92 -16.14 31.45
C ARG A 13 -12.05 -15.76 30.25
N THR A 14 -11.47 -16.73 29.55
CA THR A 14 -10.66 -16.47 28.34
C THR A 14 -11.54 -16.01 27.18
N ARG A 15 -12.79 -16.48 27.09
CA ARG A 15 -13.75 -16.00 26.07
C ARG A 15 -14.12 -14.53 26.25
N VAL A 16 -14.32 -14.05 27.48
CA VAL A 16 -14.65 -12.63 27.75
C VAL A 16 -13.50 -11.71 27.33
N TRP A 17 -12.26 -12.11 27.59
CA TRP A 17 -11.07 -11.38 27.11
C TRP A 17 -10.92 -11.42 25.59
N TRP A 18 -11.21 -12.56 24.94
CA TRP A 18 -11.26 -12.64 23.48
C TRP A 18 -12.36 -11.76 22.87
N TRP A 19 -13.53 -11.62 23.52
CA TRP A 19 -14.56 -10.67 23.11
C TRP A 19 -14.09 -9.23 23.25
N LEU A 20 -13.42 -8.86 24.34
CA LEU A 20 -12.87 -7.51 24.55
C LEU A 20 -11.74 -7.16 23.57
N ILE A 21 -10.93 -8.14 23.13
CA ILE A 21 -9.85 -7.95 22.15
C ILE A 21 -10.39 -7.96 20.70
N ALA A 22 -11.44 -8.73 20.42
CA ALA A 22 -12.07 -8.80 19.09
C ALA A 22 -13.16 -7.73 18.85
N LEU A 23 -13.72 -7.14 19.90
CA LEU A 23 -14.70 -6.05 19.83
C LEU A 23 -14.19 -4.84 19.02
N PRO A 24 -12.96 -4.34 19.26
CA PRO A 24 -12.39 -3.20 18.53
C PRO A 24 -12.48 -3.35 17.01
N GLY A 25 -12.02 -4.49 16.47
CA GLY A 25 -12.05 -4.74 15.01
C GLY A 25 -13.47 -4.89 14.46
N ARG A 26 -14.39 -5.47 15.26
CA ARG A 26 -15.80 -5.64 14.89
C ARG A 26 -16.61 -4.34 14.96
N LEU A 27 -16.30 -3.46 15.91
CA LEU A 27 -16.98 -2.16 16.07
C LEU A 27 -16.61 -1.18 14.95
N VAL A 28 -15.38 -1.26 14.45
CA VAL A 28 -14.95 -0.47 13.30
C VAL A 28 -15.61 -0.95 12.00
N THR A 29 -15.81 -2.26 11.84
CA THR A 29 -16.48 -2.84 10.65
C THR A 29 -18.01 -2.87 10.70
N ARG A 30 -18.63 -2.71 11.88
CA ARG A 30 -20.09 -2.88 12.07
C ARG A 30 -20.73 -1.69 12.79
N GLU A 31 -20.72 -0.55 12.14
CA GLU A 31 -21.33 0.70 12.63
C GLU A 31 -22.80 0.54 13.03
N TRP A 32 -23.51 -0.37 12.35
CA TRP A 32 -24.91 -0.68 12.64
C TRP A 32 -25.14 -1.16 14.08
N ILE A 33 -24.16 -1.74 14.76
CA ILE A 33 -24.29 -2.18 16.16
C ILE A 33 -24.45 -0.97 17.09
N ILE A 34 -23.69 0.11 16.83
CA ILE A 34 -23.79 1.37 17.58
C ILE A 34 -25.16 1.99 17.33
N ALA A 35 -25.59 2.03 16.06
CA ALA A 35 -26.91 2.54 15.69
C ALA A 35 -28.04 1.74 16.35
N VAL A 36 -27.98 0.40 16.33
CA VAL A 36 -28.97 -0.46 16.99
C VAL A 36 -29.01 -0.22 18.49
N ALA A 37 -27.86 -0.05 19.15
CA ALA A 37 -27.82 0.25 20.57
C ALA A 37 -28.51 1.60 20.89
N PHE A 38 -28.20 2.65 20.12
CA PHE A 38 -28.90 3.94 20.27
C PHE A 38 -30.39 3.83 19.97
N THR A 39 -30.79 3.10 18.92
CA THR A 39 -32.20 2.90 18.55
C THR A 39 -32.97 2.18 19.65
N ILE A 40 -32.44 1.09 20.20
CA ILE A 40 -33.07 0.36 21.32
C ILE A 40 -33.16 1.26 22.56
N GLY A 41 -32.09 2.01 22.86
CA GLY A 41 -32.05 2.96 23.96
C GLY A 41 -33.12 4.03 23.85
N MET A 42 -33.20 4.69 22.70
CA MET A 42 -34.18 5.74 22.42
C MET A 42 -35.61 5.20 22.37
N ALA A 43 -35.84 4.04 21.75
CA ALA A 43 -37.17 3.41 21.72
C ALA A 43 -37.66 3.06 23.13
N SER A 44 -36.80 2.49 23.97
CA SER A 44 -37.12 2.16 25.37
C SER A 44 -37.44 3.42 26.17
N LEU A 45 -36.67 4.49 25.95
CA LEU A 45 -36.90 5.79 26.58
C LEU A 45 -38.26 6.39 26.17
N SER A 46 -38.64 6.28 24.90
CA SER A 46 -39.95 6.72 24.41
C SER A 46 -41.10 5.96 25.07
N VAL A 47 -40.96 4.64 25.27
CA VAL A 47 -41.97 3.85 25.99
C VAL A 47 -42.05 4.26 27.46
N ALA A 48 -40.90 4.47 28.11
CA ALA A 48 -40.86 4.96 29.48
C ALA A 48 -41.59 6.31 29.61
N PHE A 49 -41.33 7.27 28.72
CA PHE A 49 -42.04 8.55 28.71
C PHE A 49 -43.52 8.44 28.40
N GLY A 50 -43.93 7.48 27.57
CA GLY A 50 -45.34 7.21 27.27
C GLY A 50 -46.16 6.76 28.49
N VAL A 51 -45.51 6.20 29.53
CA VAL A 51 -46.16 5.76 30.77
C VAL A 51 -46.31 6.90 31.80
N VAL A 52 -45.55 7.99 31.66
CA VAL A 52 -45.54 9.11 32.62
C VAL A 52 -46.89 9.82 32.75
N PRO A 53 -47.64 10.14 31.66
CA PRO A 53 -48.94 10.79 31.78
C PRO A 53 -49.94 9.98 32.61
N ASP A 54 -49.95 8.65 32.44
CA ASP A 54 -50.85 7.76 33.17
C ASP A 54 -50.50 7.69 34.66
N LEU A 55 -49.20 7.64 35.00
CA LEU A 55 -48.74 7.70 36.39
C LEU A 55 -49.05 9.05 37.05
N ALA A 56 -49.00 10.14 36.28
CA ALA A 56 -49.37 11.48 36.75
C ALA A 56 -50.88 11.60 37.02
N ALA A 57 -51.71 10.91 36.23
CA ALA A 57 -53.17 10.91 36.38
C ALA A 57 -53.67 9.99 37.51
N GLU A 58 -53.11 8.78 37.63
CA GLU A 58 -53.57 7.73 38.55
C GLU A 58 -52.83 7.69 39.89
N GLY A 59 -51.71 8.43 40.00
CA GLY A 59 -50.85 8.45 41.17
C GLY A 59 -49.74 7.40 41.14
N TRP A 60 -48.63 7.70 41.82
CA TRP A 60 -47.38 6.93 41.75
C TRP A 60 -47.37 5.68 42.64
N ALA A 61 -48.05 5.73 43.79
CA ALA A 61 -48.00 4.67 44.80
C ALA A 61 -48.94 3.51 44.44
N GLY A 62 -48.40 2.30 44.30
CA GLY A 62 -49.18 1.08 44.01
C GLY A 62 -49.60 0.91 42.55
N ASN A 63 -49.18 1.81 41.64
CA ASN A 63 -49.55 1.71 40.23
C ASN A 63 -48.77 0.56 39.54
N PRO A 64 -49.47 -0.41 38.89
CA PRO A 64 -48.83 -1.55 38.23
C PRO A 64 -47.94 -1.18 37.04
N ARG A 65 -47.99 0.07 36.56
CA ARG A 65 -47.14 0.59 35.47
C ARG A 65 -45.79 1.14 35.96
N LEU A 66 -45.62 1.35 37.26
CA LEU A 66 -44.34 1.83 37.83
C LEU A 66 -43.15 0.88 37.51
N PRO A 67 -43.28 -0.46 37.62
CA PRO A 67 -42.21 -1.38 37.21
C PRO A 67 -41.85 -1.29 35.72
N TRP A 68 -42.82 -0.96 34.85
CA TRP A 68 -42.57 -0.78 33.43
C TRP A 68 -41.73 0.47 33.15
N LEU A 69 -42.08 1.60 33.79
CA LEU A 69 -41.28 2.83 33.72
C LEU A 69 -39.83 2.55 34.15
N VAL A 70 -39.65 1.92 35.31
CA VAL A 70 -38.32 1.59 35.84
C VAL A 70 -37.58 0.64 34.90
N GLY A 71 -38.23 -0.44 34.46
CA GLY A 71 -37.64 -1.43 33.57
C GLY A 71 -37.16 -0.82 32.25
N PHE A 72 -38.02 -0.07 31.56
CA PHE A 72 -37.65 0.57 30.30
C PHE A 72 -36.60 1.67 30.45
N THR A 73 -36.62 2.42 31.56
CA THR A 73 -35.58 3.42 31.86
C THR A 73 -34.22 2.76 32.07
N VAL A 74 -34.17 1.64 32.82
CA VAL A 74 -32.94 0.88 33.03
C VAL A 74 -32.42 0.32 31.70
N VAL A 75 -33.29 -0.29 30.89
CA VAL A 75 -32.92 -0.78 29.55
C VAL A 75 -32.40 0.36 28.67
N ALA A 76 -33.10 1.51 28.64
CA ALA A 76 -32.67 2.69 27.90
C ALA A 76 -31.26 3.14 28.31
N MET A 77 -31.03 3.27 29.62
CA MET A 77 -29.73 3.70 30.16
C MET A 77 -28.61 2.72 29.79
N VAL A 78 -28.83 1.41 29.93
CA VAL A 78 -27.84 0.38 29.58
C VAL A 78 -27.45 0.49 28.10
N PHE A 79 -28.43 0.57 27.20
CA PHE A 79 -28.16 0.64 25.76
C PHE A 79 -27.54 1.97 25.32
N LEU A 80 -27.95 3.09 25.92
CA LEU A 80 -27.34 4.40 25.63
C LEU A 80 -25.90 4.49 26.13
N VAL A 81 -25.61 4.01 27.35
CA VAL A 81 -24.24 3.97 27.90
C VAL A 81 -23.36 3.03 27.08
N ALA A 82 -23.87 1.85 26.71
CA ALA A 82 -23.16 0.93 25.83
C ALA A 82 -22.90 1.55 24.45
N GLY A 83 -23.92 2.20 23.86
CA GLY A 83 -23.82 2.92 22.58
C GLY A 83 -22.76 4.02 22.61
N ALA A 84 -22.78 4.87 23.65
CA ALA A 84 -21.81 5.93 23.87
C ALA A 84 -20.39 5.37 24.07
N GLY A 85 -20.23 4.33 24.88
CA GLY A 85 -18.94 3.66 25.09
C GLY A 85 -18.37 3.06 23.81
N MET A 86 -19.20 2.38 23.01
CA MET A 86 -18.80 1.82 21.71
C MET A 86 -18.45 2.92 20.70
N TRP A 87 -19.22 4.01 20.66
CA TRP A 87 -18.94 5.18 19.82
C TRP A 87 -17.62 5.84 20.19
N TRP A 88 -17.37 6.06 21.48
CA TRP A 88 -16.11 6.62 21.97
C TRP A 88 -14.91 5.73 21.64
N LEU A 89 -15.03 4.42 21.86
CA LEU A 89 -13.97 3.47 21.52
C LEU A 89 -13.68 3.46 20.01
N ARG A 90 -14.73 3.43 19.17
CA ARG A 90 -14.59 3.50 17.71
C ARG A 90 -13.87 4.79 17.31
N ASN A 91 -14.31 5.95 17.78
CA ASN A 91 -13.70 7.23 17.41
C ASN A 91 -12.24 7.30 17.85
N THR A 92 -11.92 6.78 19.04
CA THR A 92 -10.53 6.72 19.52
C THR A 92 -9.66 5.85 18.61
N LEU A 93 -10.17 4.70 18.15
CA LEU A 93 -9.45 3.82 17.21
C LEU A 93 -9.26 4.47 15.84
N LEU A 94 -10.30 5.16 15.34
CA LEU A 94 -10.22 5.88 14.07
C LEU A 94 -9.19 7.01 14.14
N HIS A 95 -9.20 7.80 15.21
CA HIS A 95 -8.23 8.88 15.40
C HIS A 95 -6.80 8.34 15.49
N ARG A 96 -6.58 7.22 16.19
CA ARG A 96 -5.25 6.56 16.23
C ARG A 96 -4.76 6.07 14.87
N ARG A 97 -5.67 5.79 13.93
CA ARG A 97 -5.34 5.38 12.56
C ARG A 97 -5.17 6.55 11.58
N GLY A 98 -5.63 7.74 11.97
CA GLY A 98 -5.48 8.96 11.18
C GLY A 98 -6.20 8.95 9.85
N THR A 99 -5.58 9.64 8.88
CA THR A 99 -6.07 9.79 7.52
C THR A 99 -5.48 8.69 6.63
N ALA A 100 -6.33 8.05 5.83
CA ALA A 100 -5.89 7.19 4.73
C ALA A 100 -5.84 7.99 3.42
N TYR A 101 -4.65 8.08 2.81
CA TYR A 101 -4.45 8.65 1.49
C TYR A 101 -4.46 7.54 0.44
N ILE A 102 -5.37 7.67 -0.52
CA ILE A 102 -5.46 6.77 -1.67
C ILE A 102 -4.90 7.52 -2.87
N VAL A 103 -3.71 7.09 -3.34
CA VAL A 103 -3.12 7.59 -4.58
C VAL A 103 -3.69 6.80 -5.75
N GLU A 104 -4.43 7.50 -6.60
CA GLU A 104 -5.27 6.92 -7.64
C GLU A 104 -4.68 7.13 -9.04
N GLU A 105 -3.83 6.20 -9.45
CA GLU A 105 -3.19 6.15 -10.75
C GLU A 105 -3.46 4.77 -11.38
N THR A 106 -4.67 4.57 -11.89
CA THR A 106 -5.06 3.27 -12.46
C THR A 106 -4.11 2.87 -13.59
N ALA A 107 -3.45 1.73 -13.41
CA ALA A 107 -2.67 1.08 -14.46
C ALA A 107 -3.60 0.19 -15.31
N PRO A 108 -3.27 -0.09 -16.58
CA PRO A 108 -4.01 -1.05 -17.40
C PRO A 108 -4.11 -2.42 -16.71
N GLY A 109 -5.31 -3.01 -16.69
CA GLY A 109 -5.57 -4.34 -16.11
C GLY A 109 -6.12 -4.36 -14.68
N TRP A 110 -6.58 -3.22 -14.14
CA TRP A 110 -7.28 -3.18 -12.84
C TRP A 110 -8.78 -2.98 -13.00
N ASP A 111 -9.55 -3.76 -12.23
CA ASP A 111 -11.00 -3.67 -12.21
C ASP A 111 -11.46 -2.43 -11.39
N PRO A 112 -12.23 -1.50 -11.99
CA PRO A 112 -12.87 -0.41 -11.26
C PRO A 112 -13.81 -0.86 -10.13
N GLU A 113 -14.36 -2.07 -10.18
CA GLU A 113 -15.24 -2.64 -9.15
C GLU A 113 -14.48 -3.01 -7.88
N ASP A 114 -13.36 -3.72 -8.00
CA ASP A 114 -12.48 -4.07 -6.87
C ASP A 114 -12.04 -2.83 -6.10
N LYS A 115 -11.75 -1.76 -6.84
CA LYS A 115 -11.37 -0.47 -6.27
C LYS A 115 -12.53 0.19 -5.53
N ARG A 116 -13.75 0.20 -6.10
CA ARG A 116 -14.93 0.75 -5.41
C ARG A 116 -15.22 -0.02 -4.13
N ALA A 117 -15.12 -1.36 -4.16
CA ALA A 117 -15.28 -2.20 -2.99
C ALA A 117 -14.20 -1.90 -1.93
N PHE A 118 -12.94 -1.74 -2.33
CA PHE A 118 -11.85 -1.35 -1.43
C PHE A 118 -12.09 0.01 -0.78
N THR A 119 -12.42 1.04 -1.57
CA THR A 119 -12.65 2.40 -1.06
C THR A 119 -13.87 2.47 -0.14
N ALA A 120 -14.91 1.68 -0.41
CA ALA A 120 -16.05 1.56 0.48
C ALA A 120 -15.64 0.90 1.82
N ALA A 121 -14.84 -0.17 1.77
CA ALA A 121 -14.40 -0.87 2.96
C ALA A 121 -13.52 0.00 3.87
N ILE A 122 -12.58 0.76 3.29
CA ILE A 122 -11.61 1.55 4.05
C ILE A 122 -12.20 2.79 4.73
N ARG A 123 -13.29 3.37 4.20
CA ARG A 123 -13.99 4.52 4.80
C ARG A 123 -14.47 4.25 6.23
N SER A 124 -14.81 3.00 6.54
CA SER A 124 -15.20 2.59 7.89
C SER A 124 -14.00 2.46 8.86
N GLN A 125 -12.77 2.42 8.34
CA GLN A 125 -11.56 1.99 9.08
C GLN A 125 -10.65 3.13 9.54
N PHE A 126 -10.82 4.35 9.02
CA PHE A 126 -9.96 5.51 9.26
C PHE A 126 -10.78 6.74 9.68
N ALA A 127 -10.15 7.70 10.36
CA ALA A 127 -10.84 8.94 10.75
C ALA A 127 -11.24 9.77 9.53
N ALA A 128 -10.39 9.76 8.50
CA ALA A 128 -10.68 10.34 7.21
C ALA A 128 -10.08 9.48 6.09
N VAL A 129 -10.71 9.49 4.93
CA VAL A 129 -10.17 8.92 3.71
C VAL A 129 -10.08 10.04 2.68
N ARG A 130 -8.88 10.31 2.18
CA ARG A 130 -8.62 11.35 1.18
C ARG A 130 -8.08 10.71 -0.09
N GLU A 131 -8.77 10.94 -1.19
CA GLU A 131 -8.27 10.59 -2.51
C GLU A 131 -7.28 11.66 -2.96
N VAL A 132 -6.08 11.25 -3.32
CA VAL A 132 -5.06 12.15 -3.87
C VAL A 132 -5.36 12.30 -5.36
N PRO A 133 -5.69 13.52 -5.84
CA PRO A 133 -6.03 13.71 -7.23
C PRO A 133 -4.79 13.49 -8.09
N GLY A 134 -4.90 12.49 -8.97
CA GLY A 134 -3.90 12.18 -9.97
C GLY A 134 -3.82 13.17 -11.12
N PRO A 135 -2.77 13.11 -11.97
CA PRO A 135 -2.63 14.01 -13.11
C PRO A 135 -3.83 14.00 -14.05
N ALA A 136 -4.52 12.86 -14.18
CA ALA A 136 -5.75 12.75 -14.96
C ALA A 136 -6.85 13.68 -14.46
N ARG A 137 -7.02 13.79 -13.14
CA ARG A 137 -8.00 14.69 -12.51
C ARG A 137 -7.55 16.16 -12.51
N LEU A 138 -6.25 16.41 -12.53
CA LEU A 138 -5.69 17.77 -12.45
C LEU A 138 -5.65 18.48 -13.80
N ARG A 139 -5.31 17.77 -14.88
CA ARG A 139 -5.11 18.38 -16.22
C ARG A 139 -5.94 17.75 -17.34
N GLY A 140 -6.80 16.78 -17.04
CA GLY A 140 -7.61 16.05 -18.02
C GLY A 140 -6.79 15.03 -18.82
N ASP A 141 -7.39 13.86 -19.09
CA ASP A 141 -6.95 12.85 -20.08
C ASP A 141 -5.48 12.37 -20.00
N TRP A 142 -4.94 12.24 -18.78
CA TRP A 142 -3.64 11.62 -18.57
C TRP A 142 -3.76 10.13 -18.26
N GLU A 143 -2.95 9.33 -18.95
CA GLU A 143 -2.67 7.94 -18.63
C GLU A 143 -1.16 7.72 -18.66
N TRP A 144 -0.67 6.76 -17.88
CA TRP A 144 0.75 6.37 -17.85
C TRP A 144 1.11 5.58 -19.11
N ALA A 145 1.15 6.28 -20.23
CA ALA A 145 1.30 5.70 -21.56
C ALA A 145 2.76 5.42 -21.93
N PHE A 146 2.94 4.43 -22.81
CA PHE A 146 4.25 3.96 -23.30
C PHE A 146 4.57 4.47 -24.72
N ASP A 147 3.94 5.56 -25.18
CA ASP A 147 4.19 6.18 -26.51
C ASP A 147 5.05 7.43 -26.35
N HIS A 148 4.97 8.36 -27.31
CA HIS A 148 5.54 9.71 -27.20
C HIS A 148 5.20 10.40 -25.87
N ARG A 149 4.09 10.06 -25.19
CA ARG A 149 3.76 10.59 -23.86
C ARG A 149 4.64 10.03 -22.74
N ALA A 150 5.43 8.97 -22.98
CA ALA A 150 6.43 8.46 -22.03
C ALA A 150 7.44 9.52 -21.59
N ALA A 151 7.68 10.53 -22.43
CA ALA A 151 8.51 11.70 -22.12
C ALA A 151 7.96 12.57 -20.98
N LEU A 152 6.65 12.51 -20.71
CA LEU A 152 5.97 13.37 -19.74
C LEU A 152 5.84 12.75 -18.34
N TRP A 153 6.28 11.49 -18.14
CA TRP A 153 6.11 10.80 -16.85
C TRP A 153 6.71 11.56 -15.67
N GLY A 154 7.91 12.13 -15.84
CA GLY A 154 8.59 12.91 -14.80
C GLY A 154 7.84 14.18 -14.38
N GLU A 155 7.22 14.89 -15.32
CA GLU A 155 6.38 16.07 -15.06
C GLU A 155 5.10 15.67 -14.33
N ARG A 156 4.44 14.61 -14.82
CA ARG A 156 3.17 14.12 -14.26
C ARG A 156 3.32 13.55 -12.87
N LEU A 157 4.46 12.93 -12.58
CA LEU A 157 4.78 12.56 -11.21
C LEU A 157 4.96 13.79 -10.31
N THR A 158 5.54 14.88 -10.81
CA THR A 158 5.67 16.12 -10.04
C THR A 158 4.31 16.71 -9.69
N ASP A 159 3.36 16.71 -10.64
CA ASP A 159 1.96 17.08 -10.39
C ASP A 159 1.34 16.22 -9.27
N LEU A 160 1.53 14.90 -9.34
CA LEU A 160 1.02 13.96 -8.34
C LEU A 160 1.61 14.22 -6.94
N VAL A 161 2.93 14.41 -6.84
CA VAL A 161 3.61 14.70 -5.57
C VAL A 161 3.16 16.05 -5.01
N HIS A 162 2.92 17.04 -5.87
CA HIS A 162 2.37 18.33 -5.46
C HIS A 162 0.95 18.20 -4.91
N SER A 163 0.08 17.49 -5.61
CA SER A 163 -1.29 17.21 -5.14
C SER A 163 -1.32 16.49 -3.80
N PHE A 164 -0.47 15.47 -3.63
CA PHE A 164 -0.34 14.79 -2.35
C PHE A 164 0.03 15.76 -1.22
N ARG A 165 0.97 16.68 -1.46
CA ARG A 165 1.38 17.67 -0.46
C ARG A 165 0.26 18.62 -0.06
N VAL A 166 -0.51 19.12 -1.02
CA VAL A 166 -1.66 20.00 -0.73
C VAL A 166 -2.68 19.29 0.15
N VAL A 167 -2.90 18.00 -0.09
CA VAL A 167 -3.81 17.17 0.72
C VAL A 167 -3.22 16.87 2.10
N TYR A 168 -1.91 16.63 2.19
CA TYR A 168 -1.21 16.24 3.41
C TYR A 168 -0.96 17.40 4.39
N ILE A 169 -0.70 18.62 3.92
CA ILE A 169 -0.29 19.75 4.78
C ILE A 169 -1.33 20.13 5.84
N ASN A 170 -2.59 19.78 5.61
CA ASN A 170 -3.70 20.05 6.52
C ASN A 170 -3.95 18.91 7.53
N ASP A 171 -3.12 17.87 7.54
CA ASP A 171 -3.25 16.75 8.48
C ASP A 171 -2.22 16.82 9.61
N ASP A 172 -2.55 16.15 10.72
CA ASP A 172 -1.69 16.07 11.89
C ASP A 172 -0.42 15.25 11.55
N PRO A 173 0.78 15.87 11.62
CA PRO A 173 2.03 15.20 11.30
C PRO A 173 2.41 14.11 12.31
N THR A 174 1.82 14.12 13.51
CA THR A 174 2.11 13.14 14.56
C THR A 174 1.30 11.86 14.41
N THR A 175 0.19 11.93 13.68
CA THR A 175 -0.68 10.78 13.46
C THR A 175 -0.08 9.87 12.36
N PRO A 176 -0.05 8.54 12.56
CA PRO A 176 0.51 7.60 11.58
C PRO A 176 -0.44 7.41 10.40
N ASN A 177 -0.46 8.38 9.49
CA ASN A 177 -1.35 8.38 8.34
C ASN A 177 -1.02 7.22 7.39
N ALA A 178 -2.05 6.62 6.80
CA ALA A 178 -1.89 5.48 5.91
C ALA A 178 -1.74 5.91 4.46
N LEU A 179 -0.84 5.25 3.72
CA LEU A 179 -0.66 5.42 2.29
C LEU A 179 -1.03 4.13 1.55
N TYR A 180 -1.88 4.32 0.54
CA TYR A 180 -2.51 3.29 -0.28
C TYR A 180 -2.26 3.66 -1.75
N MET A 181 -1.40 2.92 -2.45
CA MET A 181 -0.91 3.33 -3.78
C MET A 181 -1.34 2.41 -4.91
N TRP A 182 -2.22 2.93 -5.76
CA TRP A 182 -2.62 2.35 -7.04
C TRP A 182 -1.83 3.07 -8.11
N ALA A 183 -0.59 2.66 -8.39
CA ALA A 183 0.20 3.20 -9.50
C ALA A 183 1.10 2.11 -10.13
N PRO A 184 1.59 2.30 -11.37
CA PRO A 184 2.69 1.51 -11.91
C PRO A 184 3.91 1.53 -10.97
N TRP A 185 4.68 0.44 -10.92
CA TRP A 185 5.82 0.33 -9.99
C TRP A 185 6.84 1.50 -10.09
N PRO A 186 7.16 2.07 -11.28
CA PRO A 186 8.11 3.19 -11.35
C PRO A 186 7.54 4.45 -10.69
N VAL A 187 6.25 4.70 -10.90
CA VAL A 187 5.52 5.83 -10.30
C VAL A 187 5.49 5.66 -8.79
N ALA A 188 5.25 4.45 -8.30
CA ALA A 188 5.25 4.13 -6.88
C ALA A 188 6.61 4.36 -6.20
N LEU A 189 7.69 3.86 -6.81
CA LEU A 189 9.05 4.09 -6.32
C LEU A 189 9.39 5.58 -6.33
N ALA A 190 9.18 6.25 -7.46
CA ALA A 190 9.52 7.65 -7.61
C ALA A 190 8.68 8.57 -6.71
N PHE A 191 7.42 8.22 -6.44
CA PHE A 191 6.58 8.91 -5.46
C PHE A 191 7.17 8.78 -4.04
N GLY A 192 7.51 7.57 -3.61
CA GLY A 192 8.16 7.34 -2.31
C GLY A 192 9.45 8.14 -2.18
N LEU A 193 10.29 8.12 -3.23
CA LEU A 193 11.54 8.87 -3.31
C LEU A 193 11.33 10.38 -3.20
N ARG A 194 10.50 10.98 -4.06
CA ARG A 194 10.33 12.44 -4.13
C ARG A 194 9.59 13.03 -2.94
N THR A 195 8.63 12.29 -2.37
CA THR A 195 7.92 12.73 -1.17
C THR A 195 8.85 12.79 0.04
N HIS A 196 9.70 11.77 0.24
CA HIS A 196 10.58 11.66 1.39
C HIS A 196 11.90 12.43 1.24
N ASN A 197 12.41 12.62 0.02
CA ASN A 197 13.56 13.48 -0.23
C ASN A 197 13.30 14.91 0.26
N ARG A 198 12.08 15.41 0.05
CA ARG A 198 11.72 16.77 0.40
C ARG A 198 11.15 16.92 1.81
N ASN A 199 10.75 15.83 2.47
CA ASN A 199 10.27 15.85 3.84
C ASN A 199 10.56 14.50 4.51
N ARG A 200 11.71 14.41 5.19
CA ARG A 200 12.17 13.18 5.85
C ARG A 200 11.35 12.83 7.10
N SER A 201 10.57 13.77 7.65
CA SER A 201 9.72 13.56 8.82
C SER A 201 8.28 13.17 8.47
N LEU A 202 7.99 12.84 7.20
CA LEU A 202 6.69 12.30 6.82
C LEU A 202 6.40 11.01 7.60
N ASN A 203 5.39 11.05 8.46
CA ASN A 203 4.88 9.87 9.15
C ASN A 203 3.82 9.20 8.27
N LEU A 204 4.28 8.43 7.28
CA LEU A 204 3.42 7.68 6.36
C LEU A 204 3.63 6.18 6.55
N GLN A 205 2.55 5.49 6.90
CA GLN A 205 2.49 4.05 6.96
C GLN A 205 2.00 3.51 5.62
N VAL A 206 2.89 2.89 4.85
CA VAL A 206 2.48 2.16 3.65
C VAL A 206 1.70 0.93 4.09
N ARG A 207 0.49 0.76 3.56
CA ARG A 207 -0.39 -0.36 3.92
C ARG A 207 -0.66 -1.26 2.73
N ALA A 208 -0.83 -2.54 3.04
CA ALA A 208 -1.22 -3.55 2.07
C ALA A 208 -2.59 -3.21 1.49
N ARG A 209 -2.72 -3.34 0.18
CA ARG A 209 -4.01 -3.35 -0.50
C ARG A 209 -4.24 -4.70 -1.18
N PRO A 210 -5.50 -5.04 -1.51
CA PRO A 210 -5.75 -6.05 -2.53
C PRO A 210 -4.99 -5.64 -3.80
N SER A 211 -4.01 -6.45 -4.20
CA SER A 211 -3.25 -6.22 -5.43
C SER A 211 -3.48 -7.38 -6.37
N PHE A 212 -4.00 -7.04 -7.55
CA PHE A 212 -4.10 -7.89 -8.73
C PHE A 212 -3.10 -7.45 -9.81
N GLY A 213 -1.99 -6.80 -9.41
CA GLY A 213 -0.95 -6.37 -10.34
C GLY A 213 -0.30 -7.55 -11.08
N ARG A 214 0.81 -7.29 -11.80
CA ARG A 214 1.61 -8.22 -12.65
C ARG A 214 2.13 -9.51 -11.96
N ARG A 215 1.53 -9.96 -10.88
CA ARG A 215 1.94 -11.03 -9.97
C ARG A 215 0.82 -11.97 -9.55
N GLY A 216 -0.42 -11.71 -9.93
CA GLY A 216 -1.55 -12.37 -9.28
C GLY A 216 -1.74 -11.87 -7.85
N THR A 217 -2.66 -12.52 -7.16
CA THR A 217 -3.37 -12.05 -5.96
C THR A 217 -2.45 -11.88 -4.74
N VAL A 218 -2.27 -10.65 -4.28
CA VAL A 218 -1.87 -10.39 -2.89
C VAL A 218 -3.09 -10.59 -2.00
N ARG A 219 -3.00 -11.51 -1.04
CA ARG A 219 -4.09 -11.72 -0.07
C ARG A 219 -4.29 -10.42 0.69
N ALA A 220 -5.51 -9.88 0.61
CA ALA A 220 -5.88 -8.70 1.37
C ALA A 220 -5.64 -8.98 2.86
N VAL A 221 -4.66 -8.28 3.42
CA VAL A 221 -4.39 -8.26 4.85
C VAL A 221 -5.56 -7.52 5.52
N ALA A 222 -5.90 -7.87 6.76
CA ALA A 222 -6.95 -7.14 7.46
C ALA A 222 -6.56 -5.66 7.52
N PHE A 223 -7.48 -4.73 7.20
CA PHE A 223 -7.21 -3.29 7.25
C PHE A 223 -6.74 -2.81 8.64
N THR A 224 -6.92 -3.64 9.66
CA THR A 224 -6.49 -3.45 11.03
C THR A 224 -5.00 -3.65 11.25
N ASP A 225 -4.31 -4.34 10.35
CA ASP A 225 -2.91 -4.67 10.53
C ASP A 225 -2.06 -3.41 10.40
N PRO A 226 -0.95 -3.31 11.14
CA PRO A 226 -0.12 -2.12 11.11
C PRO A 226 0.48 -1.94 9.71
N GLY A 227 0.52 -0.69 9.25
CA GLY A 227 1.30 -0.36 8.06
C GLY A 227 2.78 -0.27 8.39
N HIS A 228 3.61 -0.25 7.34
CA HIS A 228 5.05 -0.14 7.48
C HIS A 228 5.52 1.29 7.31
N THR A 229 6.31 1.76 8.27
CA THR A 229 7.14 2.95 8.10
C THR A 229 8.49 2.49 7.57
N PHE A 230 8.78 2.81 6.31
CA PHE A 230 10.08 2.53 5.74
C PHE A 230 11.06 3.66 6.12
N GLY A 231 12.30 3.33 6.42
CA GLY A 231 13.37 4.33 6.52
C GLY A 231 14.14 4.42 7.84
N ASP A 232 14.15 3.37 8.67
CA ASP A 232 15.25 3.20 9.62
C ASP A 232 16.30 2.25 9.02
N PRO A 233 17.25 2.74 8.20
CA PRO A 233 18.30 1.91 7.61
C PRO A 233 19.29 1.36 8.66
N GLY A 234 19.22 1.84 9.91
CA GLY A 234 20.05 1.38 11.03
C GLY A 234 19.34 0.45 12.02
N GLY A 235 18.02 0.27 11.89
CA GLY A 235 17.31 -0.76 12.63
C GLY A 235 17.85 -2.13 12.22
N THR A 236 18.10 -3.02 13.19
CA THR A 236 18.40 -4.44 12.93
C THR A 236 17.20 -5.08 12.25
N GLN A 237 17.05 -4.87 10.95
CA GLN A 237 16.08 -5.58 10.15
C GLN A 237 16.59 -7.00 10.01
N GLN A 238 15.79 -7.92 10.54
CA GLN A 238 16.02 -9.34 10.35
C GLN A 238 16.05 -9.62 8.84
N PRO A 239 16.99 -10.44 8.34
CA PRO A 239 16.99 -10.80 6.93
C PRO A 239 15.62 -11.40 6.56
N PRO A 240 15.17 -11.21 5.31
CA PRO A 240 13.91 -11.80 4.88
C PRO A 240 14.00 -13.33 5.01
N ALA A 241 12.91 -13.98 5.42
CA ALA A 241 12.94 -15.42 5.70
C ALA A 241 12.98 -16.26 4.42
N GLY A 242 12.52 -15.70 3.29
CA GLY A 242 12.66 -16.31 1.97
C GLY A 242 14.10 -16.29 1.43
N THR A 243 14.28 -16.90 0.26
CA THR A 243 15.59 -17.01 -0.38
C THR A 243 15.84 -15.85 -1.34
N ILE A 244 17.04 -15.27 -1.28
CA ILE A 244 17.50 -14.28 -2.26
C ILE A 244 18.54 -14.95 -3.16
N THR A 245 18.29 -14.90 -4.47
CA THR A 245 19.25 -15.34 -5.50
C THR A 245 19.67 -14.13 -6.34
N VAL A 246 20.97 -13.99 -6.58
CA VAL A 246 21.51 -13.00 -7.52
C VAL A 246 22.05 -13.73 -8.74
N ARG A 247 21.71 -13.24 -9.93
CA ARG A 247 22.12 -13.81 -11.21
C ARG A 247 22.72 -12.74 -12.11
N GLU A 248 23.58 -13.18 -13.01
CA GLU A 248 24.21 -12.32 -14.01
C GLU A 248 24.24 -13.06 -15.34
N TYR A 249 23.82 -12.40 -16.41
CA TYR A 249 23.85 -12.98 -17.75
C TYR A 249 23.90 -11.90 -18.83
N PRO A 250 24.55 -12.18 -19.97
CA PRO A 250 24.64 -11.25 -21.09
C PRO A 250 23.33 -11.21 -21.88
N VAL A 251 22.98 -10.02 -22.37
CA VAL A 251 21.87 -9.78 -23.30
C VAL A 251 22.32 -8.86 -24.41
N ARG A 252 21.68 -8.96 -25.58
CA ARG A 252 21.90 -8.02 -26.68
C ARG A 252 20.78 -6.99 -26.67
N LEU A 253 21.09 -5.72 -26.48
CA LEU A 253 20.13 -4.64 -26.56
C LEU A 253 20.04 -4.15 -28.01
N ARG A 254 18.81 -3.98 -28.49
CA ARG A 254 18.49 -3.23 -29.72
C ARG A 254 17.61 -2.06 -29.33
N VAL A 255 18.16 -0.86 -29.37
CA VAL A 255 17.50 0.36 -28.91
C VAL A 255 16.98 1.15 -30.11
N GLU A 256 15.72 1.57 -30.04
CA GLU A 256 15.09 2.49 -30.99
C GLU A 256 14.52 3.73 -30.29
N PRO A 257 14.86 4.97 -30.73
CA PRO A 257 15.88 5.29 -31.71
C PRO A 257 17.30 4.94 -31.22
N ALA A 258 18.17 4.58 -32.16
CA ALA A 258 19.57 4.28 -31.87
C ALA A 258 20.35 5.55 -31.53
N GLY A 259 21.04 5.53 -30.39
CA GLY A 259 21.93 6.59 -29.93
C GLY A 259 23.39 6.16 -29.82
N ALA A 260 24.21 7.04 -29.25
CA ALA A 260 25.66 6.86 -29.04
C ALA A 260 26.08 7.05 -27.56
N GLY A 261 25.15 6.82 -26.64
CA GLY A 261 25.34 6.97 -25.21
C GLY A 261 26.26 5.92 -24.58
N PRO A 262 26.44 5.99 -23.26
CA PRO A 262 27.34 5.09 -22.54
C PRO A 262 26.84 3.64 -22.56
N PRO A 263 27.69 2.67 -22.17
CA PRO A 263 27.29 1.27 -21.98
C PRO A 263 26.07 1.15 -21.07
N VAL A 264 25.25 0.13 -21.30
CA VAL A 264 24.01 -0.08 -20.55
C VAL A 264 24.16 -1.26 -19.60
N VAL A 265 23.73 -1.06 -18.36
CA VAL A 265 23.56 -2.12 -17.37
C VAL A 265 22.09 -2.22 -17.02
N VAL A 266 21.55 -3.44 -17.08
CA VAL A 266 20.14 -3.71 -16.76
C VAL A 266 20.08 -4.34 -15.37
N LEU A 267 19.44 -3.65 -14.45
CA LEU A 267 19.07 -4.17 -13.14
C LEU A 267 17.65 -4.72 -13.21
N LEU A 268 17.44 -5.96 -12.75
CA LEU A 268 16.13 -6.59 -12.75
C LEU A 268 15.75 -7.09 -11.36
N LEU A 269 14.70 -6.51 -10.79
CA LEU A 269 14.14 -6.97 -9.51
C LEU A 269 12.97 -7.92 -9.76
N ARG A 270 13.01 -9.11 -9.17
CA ARG A 270 11.91 -10.06 -9.14
C ARG A 270 11.65 -10.58 -7.75
N THR A 271 10.39 -10.86 -7.53
CA THR A 271 9.85 -11.44 -6.30
C THR A 271 8.75 -12.50 -6.67
N SER A 272 8.70 -12.88 -7.97
CA SER A 272 7.69 -13.71 -8.64
C SER A 272 8.36 -14.47 -9.79
N ASP A 273 7.79 -15.59 -10.18
CA ASP A 273 8.26 -16.50 -11.23
C ASP A 273 7.76 -16.15 -12.65
N LEU A 274 7.07 -15.01 -12.80
CA LEU A 274 6.59 -14.55 -14.10
C LEU A 274 7.74 -13.98 -14.97
N PRO A 275 7.62 -14.11 -16.31
CA PRO A 275 8.57 -13.50 -17.24
C PRO A 275 8.47 -11.98 -17.22
N PHE A 276 9.61 -11.31 -17.47
CA PHE A 276 9.68 -9.87 -17.63
C PHE A 276 9.85 -9.56 -19.12
N GLY A 277 8.72 -9.48 -19.83
CA GLY A 277 8.73 -9.41 -21.29
C GLY A 277 9.45 -10.62 -21.90
N PRO A 278 10.48 -10.42 -22.74
CA PRO A 278 11.22 -11.52 -23.34
C PRO A 278 12.19 -12.23 -22.36
N LEU A 279 12.39 -11.70 -21.15
CA LEU A 279 13.29 -12.29 -20.16
C LEU A 279 12.56 -13.40 -19.38
N PRO A 280 12.95 -14.68 -19.56
CA PRO A 280 12.35 -15.79 -18.83
C PRO A 280 12.63 -15.68 -17.33
N SER A 281 11.91 -16.48 -16.53
CA SER A 281 12.13 -16.56 -15.08
C SER A 281 13.41 -17.32 -14.72
N GLU A 282 13.86 -18.21 -15.60
CA GLU A 282 15.17 -18.86 -15.53
C GLU A 282 15.95 -18.60 -16.82
N PRO A 283 17.18 -18.09 -16.74
CA PRO A 283 18.03 -17.92 -17.91
C PRO A 283 18.30 -19.29 -18.54
N HIS A 284 17.98 -19.43 -19.82
CA HIS A 284 18.38 -20.59 -20.62
C HIS A 284 19.63 -20.20 -21.42
N GLY A 285 20.51 -21.16 -21.73
CA GLY A 285 21.76 -20.88 -22.44
C GLY A 285 21.54 -20.06 -23.73
N GLY A 286 22.31 -18.99 -23.89
CA GLY A 286 22.22 -18.06 -25.03
C GLY A 286 22.30 -16.60 -24.61
N THR A 287 22.27 -15.70 -25.59
CA THR A 287 22.25 -14.24 -25.38
C THR A 287 20.95 -13.68 -25.95
N PRO A 288 19.88 -13.55 -25.15
CA PRO A 288 18.60 -13.09 -25.66
C PRO A 288 18.72 -11.65 -26.15
N THR A 289 17.96 -11.33 -27.20
CA THR A 289 17.89 -9.96 -27.74
C THR A 289 16.71 -9.23 -27.12
N LEU A 290 16.95 -8.04 -26.57
CA LEU A 290 15.96 -7.15 -25.99
C LEU A 290 15.75 -5.97 -26.94
N SER A 291 14.58 -5.90 -27.57
CA SER A 291 14.14 -4.71 -28.31
C SER A 291 13.59 -3.69 -27.32
N VAL A 292 14.27 -2.55 -27.21
CA VAL A 292 13.98 -1.49 -26.24
C VAL A 292 13.68 -0.19 -26.97
N THR A 293 12.56 0.44 -26.66
CA THR A 293 12.24 1.79 -27.13
C THR A 293 12.76 2.82 -26.12
N ASP A 294 13.65 3.73 -26.55
CA ASP A 294 14.12 4.87 -25.75
C ASP A 294 13.09 6.00 -25.76
N GLY A 295 11.96 5.79 -25.08
CA GLY A 295 10.93 6.81 -24.86
C GLY A 295 11.38 7.93 -23.93
N ALA A 296 12.54 7.78 -23.28
CA ALA A 296 13.12 8.76 -22.38
C ALA A 296 14.12 9.69 -23.05
N THR A 297 14.47 9.45 -24.31
CA THR A 297 15.45 10.23 -25.09
C THR A 297 16.82 10.31 -24.39
N LEU A 298 17.25 9.19 -23.81
CA LEU A 298 18.53 9.06 -23.09
C LEU A 298 19.73 8.88 -24.02
N ASN A 299 19.49 8.76 -25.34
CA ASN A 299 20.51 8.53 -26.35
C ASN A 299 21.25 7.20 -26.12
N LEU A 300 20.54 6.14 -25.71
CA LEU A 300 21.14 4.83 -25.42
C LEU A 300 21.78 4.21 -26.68
N PRO A 301 22.85 3.39 -26.54
CA PRO A 301 23.51 2.77 -27.68
C PRO A 301 22.55 1.87 -28.49
N GLY A 302 22.56 2.03 -29.82
CA GLY A 302 21.61 1.38 -30.73
C GLY A 302 21.66 -0.15 -30.78
N ASP A 303 22.85 -0.75 -30.81
CA ASP A 303 23.04 -2.20 -30.72
C ASP A 303 24.27 -2.46 -29.83
N ALA A 304 24.05 -3.08 -28.68
CA ALA A 304 25.09 -3.27 -27.68
C ALA A 304 24.92 -4.58 -26.91
N LEU A 305 26.05 -5.17 -26.52
CA LEU A 305 26.05 -6.18 -25.48
C LEU A 305 25.89 -5.48 -24.13
N ALA A 306 24.90 -5.92 -23.35
CA ALA A 306 24.66 -5.44 -22.00
C ALA A 306 24.64 -6.61 -21.03
N THR A 307 24.87 -6.31 -19.76
CA THR A 307 24.76 -7.29 -18.68
C THR A 307 23.46 -7.05 -17.93
N VAL A 308 22.68 -8.12 -17.75
CA VAL A 308 21.57 -8.12 -16.80
C VAL A 308 22.10 -8.63 -15.47
N HIS A 309 22.00 -7.80 -14.43
CA HIS A 309 22.08 -8.24 -13.05
C HIS A 309 20.66 -8.40 -12.52
N GLU A 310 20.34 -9.58 -12.01
CA GLU A 310 19.01 -9.92 -11.55
C GLU A 310 19.04 -10.29 -10.08
N TRP A 311 18.12 -9.68 -9.31
CA TRP A 311 17.86 -10.00 -7.92
C TRP A 311 16.49 -10.66 -7.82
N VAL A 312 16.45 -11.87 -7.28
CA VAL A 312 15.24 -12.68 -7.16
C VAL A 312 14.97 -13.01 -5.71
N TYR A 313 13.83 -12.57 -5.19
CA TYR A 313 13.29 -13.02 -3.91
C TYR A 313 12.24 -14.12 -4.10
N GLN A 314 12.44 -15.25 -3.44
CA GLN A 314 11.50 -16.35 -3.39
C GLN A 314 10.94 -16.46 -1.96
N PRO A 315 9.66 -16.13 -1.73
CA PRO A 315 9.05 -16.28 -0.41
C PRO A 315 8.95 -17.75 0.00
N VAL A 316 8.89 -18.02 1.31
CA VAL A 316 8.72 -19.38 1.86
C VAL A 316 7.36 -19.99 1.48
N GLY A 317 6.35 -19.13 1.25
CA GLY A 317 5.02 -19.50 0.77
C GLY A 317 4.72 -19.00 -0.64
N GLN A 318 3.45 -19.01 -1.05
CA GLN A 318 3.05 -18.54 -2.38
C GLN A 318 3.11 -17.01 -2.54
N THR A 319 3.05 -16.27 -1.43
CA THR A 319 3.06 -14.81 -1.38
C THR A 319 4.04 -14.34 -0.32
N ILE A 320 4.58 -13.12 -0.49
CA ILE A 320 5.38 -12.46 0.54
C ILE A 320 4.48 -12.20 1.75
N ASP A 321 4.91 -12.61 2.94
CA ASP A 321 4.21 -12.25 4.17
C ASP A 321 4.37 -10.75 4.43
N TRP A 322 3.31 -10.06 4.86
CA TRP A 322 3.32 -8.63 5.12
C TRP A 322 4.46 -8.23 6.07
N VAL A 323 4.77 -9.08 7.06
CA VAL A 323 5.87 -8.83 8.01
C VAL A 323 7.25 -8.77 7.35
N GLU A 324 7.44 -9.41 6.19
CA GLU A 324 8.73 -9.47 5.48
C GLU A 324 8.99 -8.26 4.58
N PHE A 325 7.98 -7.46 4.26
CA PHE A 325 8.09 -6.34 3.31
C PHE A 325 9.24 -5.38 3.64
N PRO A 326 9.46 -4.95 4.90
CA PRO A 326 10.61 -4.11 5.24
C PRO A 326 11.95 -4.72 4.87
N ALA A 327 12.17 -5.99 5.19
CA ALA A 327 13.42 -6.69 4.92
C ALA A 327 13.66 -6.90 3.41
N VAL A 328 12.59 -7.24 2.67
CA VAL A 328 12.62 -7.35 1.20
C VAL A 328 12.96 -6.01 0.58
N VAL A 329 12.34 -4.93 1.04
CA VAL A 329 12.60 -3.55 0.57
C VAL A 329 14.05 -3.14 0.82
N ALA A 330 14.57 -3.35 2.03
CA ALA A 330 15.93 -2.97 2.38
C ALA A 330 16.96 -3.78 1.58
N SER A 331 16.74 -5.09 1.42
CA SER A 331 17.63 -5.93 0.61
C SER A 331 17.66 -5.50 -0.86
N ALA A 332 16.49 -5.25 -1.47
CA ALA A 332 16.41 -4.80 -2.86
C ALA A 332 17.07 -3.42 -3.05
N ALA A 333 16.83 -2.47 -2.13
CA ALA A 333 17.42 -1.13 -2.18
C ALA A 333 18.95 -1.18 -2.00
N ALA A 334 19.45 -1.99 -1.06
CA ALA A 334 20.88 -2.19 -0.87
C ALA A 334 21.52 -2.79 -2.13
N TRP A 335 20.90 -3.81 -2.72
CA TRP A 335 21.40 -4.42 -3.95
C TRP A 335 21.43 -3.45 -5.14
N ILE A 336 20.42 -2.60 -5.32
CA ILE A 336 20.43 -1.55 -6.37
C ILE A 336 21.62 -0.63 -6.18
N ARG A 337 21.83 -0.13 -4.95
CA ARG A 337 22.95 0.76 -4.62
C ARG A 337 24.28 0.09 -4.93
N ASP A 338 24.49 -1.12 -4.42
CA ASP A 338 25.76 -1.83 -4.55
C ASP A 338 26.08 -2.13 -6.03
N ARG A 339 25.06 -2.39 -6.86
CA ARG A 339 25.24 -2.60 -8.31
C ARG A 339 25.43 -1.31 -9.09
N ALA A 340 24.80 -0.22 -8.65
CA ALA A 340 25.03 1.10 -9.25
C ALA A 340 26.47 1.56 -9.03
N ASP A 341 27.04 1.35 -7.84
CA ASP A 341 28.41 1.73 -7.50
C ASP A 341 29.45 1.01 -8.38
N VAL A 342 29.19 -0.26 -8.74
CA VAL A 342 30.07 -1.05 -9.61
C VAL A 342 29.94 -0.68 -11.09
N ALA A 343 28.79 -0.14 -11.49
CA ALA A 343 28.45 0.19 -12.87
C ALA A 343 28.72 1.67 -13.21
N ASP A 344 29.70 2.31 -12.56
CA ASP A 344 30.04 3.72 -12.78
C ASP A 344 30.32 4.01 -14.26
N GLY A 345 29.84 5.17 -14.72
CA GLY A 345 29.91 5.56 -16.13
C GLY A 345 28.93 4.84 -17.09
N SER A 346 28.09 3.93 -16.61
CA SER A 346 27.07 3.24 -17.42
C SER A 346 25.67 3.87 -17.26
N SER A 347 24.82 3.74 -18.28
CA SER A 347 23.38 3.97 -18.16
C SER A 347 22.71 2.81 -17.43
N LEU A 348 22.08 3.10 -16.28
CA LEU A 348 21.36 2.12 -15.48
C LEU A 348 19.89 2.06 -15.88
N LEU A 349 19.44 0.88 -16.33
CA LEU A 349 18.04 0.58 -16.57
C LEU A 349 17.51 -0.33 -15.47
N LEU A 350 16.32 -0.04 -14.93
CA LEU A 350 15.66 -0.85 -13.90
C LEU A 350 14.39 -1.49 -14.46
N GLY A 351 14.40 -2.81 -14.59
CA GLY A 351 13.19 -3.63 -14.75
C GLY A 351 12.70 -4.13 -13.40
N ALA A 352 11.38 -4.26 -13.24
CA ALA A 352 10.83 -4.74 -11.98
C ALA A 352 9.53 -5.54 -12.16
N LEU A 353 9.49 -6.68 -11.47
CA LEU A 353 8.28 -7.41 -11.12
C LEU A 353 8.22 -7.41 -9.60
N LEU A 354 7.49 -6.49 -8.98
CA LEU A 354 7.41 -6.34 -7.53
C LEU A 354 6.05 -5.77 -7.09
N PRO A 355 5.59 -6.03 -5.86
CA PRO A 355 4.40 -5.40 -5.31
C PRO A 355 4.60 -3.88 -5.20
N GLN A 356 3.54 -3.10 -5.33
CA GLN A 356 3.62 -1.64 -5.29
C GLN A 356 4.13 -1.13 -3.94
N GLU A 357 3.79 -1.80 -2.85
CA GLU A 357 4.25 -1.46 -1.50
C GLU A 357 5.77 -1.64 -1.38
N VAL A 358 6.35 -2.65 -2.04
CA VAL A 358 7.80 -2.81 -2.16
C VAL A 358 8.39 -1.67 -2.99
N ALA A 359 7.75 -1.29 -4.10
CA ALA A 359 8.21 -0.18 -4.93
C ALA A 359 8.27 1.14 -4.14
N VAL A 360 7.16 1.49 -3.47
CA VAL A 360 7.08 2.69 -2.60
C VAL A 360 8.15 2.60 -1.52
N GLY A 361 8.28 1.46 -0.84
CA GLY A 361 9.28 1.24 0.20
C GLY A 361 10.71 1.46 -0.29
N ILE A 362 11.07 0.93 -1.47
CA ILE A 362 12.38 1.16 -2.08
C ILE A 362 12.59 2.66 -2.30
N GLY A 363 11.59 3.38 -2.81
CA GLY A 363 11.65 4.82 -2.99
C GLY A 363 11.93 5.57 -1.67
N ILE A 364 11.24 5.18 -0.60
CA ILE A 364 11.41 5.79 0.74
C ILE A 364 12.82 5.53 1.28
N VAL A 365 13.33 4.30 1.15
CA VAL A 365 14.69 3.94 1.57
C VAL A 365 15.74 4.66 0.72
N ALA A 366 15.54 4.73 -0.59
CA ALA A 366 16.39 5.45 -1.53
C ALA A 366 16.53 6.93 -1.14
N ALA A 367 15.44 7.60 -0.73
CA ALA A 367 15.46 9.00 -0.30
C ALA A 367 16.35 9.28 0.92
N ARG A 368 16.65 8.24 1.69
CA ARG A 368 17.48 8.30 2.91
C ARG A 368 18.88 7.72 2.69
N THR A 369 19.15 7.18 1.50
CA THR A 369 20.40 6.51 1.17
C THR A 369 21.33 7.50 0.46
N PRO A 370 22.46 7.92 1.09
CA PRO A 370 23.31 8.97 0.53
C PRO A 370 23.98 8.59 -0.80
N ASN A 371 24.28 7.30 -0.99
CA ASN A 371 24.94 6.78 -2.19
C ASN A 371 23.94 6.19 -3.20
N TRP A 372 22.68 6.63 -3.20
CA TRP A 372 21.73 6.20 -4.21
C TRP A 372 22.21 6.66 -5.62
N PRO A 373 22.03 5.85 -6.69
CA PRO A 373 22.46 6.20 -8.04
C PRO A 373 22.04 7.60 -8.47
N ALA A 374 22.91 8.28 -9.21
CA ALA A 374 22.64 9.61 -9.76
C ALA A 374 21.43 9.57 -10.70
N HIS A 375 21.43 8.59 -11.61
CA HIS A 375 20.38 8.33 -12.58
C HIS A 375 20.01 6.85 -12.57
N LEU A 376 18.71 6.56 -12.57
CA LEU A 376 18.20 5.19 -12.65
C LEU A 376 16.89 5.20 -13.44
N TRP A 377 16.90 4.59 -14.63
CA TRP A 377 15.81 4.74 -15.58
C TRP A 377 14.92 3.50 -15.64
N PRO A 378 13.61 3.61 -15.43
CA PRO A 378 12.71 2.47 -15.44
C PRO A 378 12.51 1.96 -16.86
N MET A 379 12.76 0.67 -17.03
CA MET A 379 12.40 -0.09 -18.20
C MET A 379 11.09 -0.84 -17.92
N MET A 380 10.08 -0.57 -18.73
CA MET A 380 8.75 -1.17 -18.64
C MET A 380 8.55 -2.14 -19.78
N HIS A 381 7.72 -3.15 -19.58
CA HIS A 381 7.28 -4.02 -20.66
C HIS A 381 5.81 -3.71 -20.98
N ASP A 382 5.50 -3.51 -22.24
CA ASP A 382 4.15 -3.40 -22.76
C ASP A 382 3.91 -4.53 -23.78
N PRO A 383 2.85 -5.35 -23.66
CA PRO A 383 2.63 -6.46 -24.57
C PRO A 383 2.49 -6.06 -26.05
N ALA A 384 2.01 -4.85 -26.33
CA ALA A 384 1.82 -4.36 -27.70
C ALA A 384 3.07 -3.68 -28.28
N ARG A 385 3.95 -3.14 -27.41
CA ARG A 385 5.09 -2.29 -27.83
C ARG A 385 6.47 -2.83 -27.42
N GLY A 386 6.54 -3.90 -26.65
CA GLY A 386 7.80 -4.46 -26.16
C GLY A 386 8.36 -3.70 -24.95
N LEU A 387 9.69 -3.63 -24.83
CA LEU A 387 10.33 -2.92 -23.72
C LEU A 387 10.41 -1.42 -24.04
N VAL A 388 10.07 -0.58 -23.08
CA VAL A 388 10.08 0.89 -23.22
C VAL A 388 10.75 1.51 -22.00
N VAL A 389 11.75 2.35 -22.22
CA VAL A 389 12.33 3.20 -21.17
C VAL A 389 11.52 4.48 -21.09
N VAL A 390 10.97 4.78 -19.91
CA VAL A 390 10.10 5.94 -19.70
C VAL A 390 10.86 7.07 -19.03
N ARG A 391 10.51 8.33 -19.34
CA ARG A 391 11.22 9.52 -18.84
C ARG A 391 10.84 9.83 -17.40
N LEU A 392 11.33 8.99 -16.50
CA LEU A 392 11.12 9.11 -15.08
C LEU A 392 12.40 8.72 -14.34
N ASP A 393 13.21 9.70 -13.97
CA ASP A 393 14.43 9.43 -13.22
C ASP A 393 14.08 8.95 -11.80
N LEU A 394 14.53 7.74 -11.46
CA LEU A 394 14.45 7.11 -10.15
C LEU A 394 15.75 7.29 -9.35
N GLY A 395 16.74 7.98 -9.91
CA GLY A 395 17.96 8.36 -9.23
C GLY A 395 17.72 9.44 -8.19
N ARG A 396 18.78 9.83 -7.47
CA ARG A 396 18.68 10.82 -6.38
C ARG A 396 18.13 12.17 -6.84
N GLY A 397 18.16 12.44 -8.15
CA GLY A 397 17.79 13.70 -8.76
C GLY A 397 18.78 14.80 -8.37
N THR A 398 19.16 15.64 -9.33
CA THR A 398 19.60 16.99 -8.98
C THR A 398 18.35 17.74 -8.55
N ALA A 399 18.33 18.21 -7.30
CA ALA A 399 17.18 18.87 -6.68
C ALA A 399 16.59 20.01 -7.54
#